data_AF-X1QRC1-F1
#
_entry.id   AF-X1QRC1-F1
#
_cell.length_a   1.000
_cell.length_b   1.000
_cell.length_c   1.000
_cell.angle_alpha   90.00
_cell.angle_beta   90.00
_cell.angle_gamma   90.00
#
_symmetry.space_group_name_H-M   'P 1'
#
loop_
_entity.id
_entity.type
_entity.pdbx_description
1 polymer ?
#
loop_
_entity_poly.entity_id
_entity_poly.type
_entity_poly.pdbx_seq_one_letter_code
_entity_poly.pdbx_strand_id
1 'polypeptide(L)' 'MKSYGRVKMEKAIMAVMGMMLGLGVLIAVASMVQAQVPTPEYTCPICGTQFFTYDELYSHFVESHPAEDITIIWE' A
#
# COMPACT_ATOMS: atom_id res chain seq x y z
N MET A 1 22.01 8.99 -53.23
CA MET A 1 21.68 7.83 -52.36
C MET A 1 21.87 8.07 -50.84
N LYS A 2 22.60 9.11 -50.38
CA LYS A 2 22.82 9.39 -48.94
C LYS A 2 21.57 9.74 -48.10
N SER A 3 20.45 10.11 -48.72
CA SER A 3 19.22 10.51 -48.01
C SER A 3 18.46 9.33 -47.38
N TYR A 4 18.53 8.14 -48.00
CA TYR A 4 17.75 6.97 -47.57
C TYR A 4 18.15 6.45 -46.17
N GLY A 5 19.42 6.58 -45.79
CA GLY A 5 19.92 6.19 -44.47
C GLY A 5 19.43 7.10 -43.33
N ARG A 6 19.23 8.40 -43.61
CA ARG A 6 18.73 9.38 -42.63
C ARG A 6 17.27 9.12 -42.28
N VAL A 7 16.44 8.86 -43.29
CA VAL A 7 15.00 8.56 -43.10
C VAL A 7 14.80 7.25 -42.33
N LYS A 8 15.67 6.25 -42.55
CA LYS A 8 15.64 4.98 -41.80
C LYS A 8 16.00 5.18 -40.32
N MET A 9 16.96 6.05 -40.03
CA MET A 9 17.34 6.44 -38.66
C MET A 9 16.24 7.23 -37.95
N GLU A 10 15.60 8.19 -38.62
CA GLU A 10 14.50 8.98 -38.03
C GLU A 10 13.31 8.09 -37.64
N LYS A 11 12.93 7.14 -38.50
CA LYS A 11 11.89 6.15 -38.17
C LYS A 11 12.27 5.26 -37.00
N ALA A 12 13.54 4.87 -36.90
CA ALA A 12 14.05 4.10 -35.77
C ALA A 12 14.01 4.91 -34.47
N ILE A 13 14.41 6.18 -34.50
CA ILE A 13 14.37 7.09 -33.35
C ILE A 13 12.93 7.29 -32.88
N MET A 14 11.99 7.52 -33.81
CA MET A 14 10.58 7.67 -33.47
C MET A 14 9.98 6.39 -32.86
N ALA A 15 10.34 5.21 -33.39
CA ALA A 15 9.92 3.94 -32.82
C ALA A 15 10.48 3.72 -31.40
N VAL A 16 11.76 4.05 -31.18
CA VAL A 16 12.40 3.94 -29.86
C VAL A 16 11.80 4.93 -28.86
N MET A 17 11.54 6.17 -29.27
CA MET A 17 10.87 7.17 -28.41
C MET A 17 9.47 6.72 -28.00
N GLY A 18 8.68 6.19 -28.94
CA GLY A 18 7.36 5.64 -28.62
C GLY A 18 7.42 4.46 -27.63
N MET A 19 8.40 3.57 -27.80
CA MET A 19 8.63 2.46 -26.88
C MET A 19 9.07 2.93 -25.48
N MET A 20 9.97 3.91 -25.39
CA MET A 20 10.42 4.45 -24.10
C MET A 20 9.30 5.18 -23.35
N LEU A 21 8.49 5.97 -24.05
CA LEU A 21 7.32 6.62 -23.45
C LEU A 21 6.30 5.59 -22.96
N GLY A 22 6.00 4.57 -23.78
CA GLY A 22 5.09 3.49 -23.37
C GLY A 22 5.59 2.74 -22.13
N LEU A 23 6.87 2.39 -22.08
CA LEU A 23 7.47 1.74 -20.90
C LEU A 23 7.46 2.67 -19.68
N GLY A 24 7.73 3.96 -19.85
CA GLY A 24 7.69 4.94 -18.77
C GLY A 24 6.30 5.07 -18.14
N VAL A 25 5.24 5.04 -18.93
CA VAL A 25 3.85 5.06 -18.43
C VAL A 25 3.53 3.79 -17.62
N LEU A 26 3.98 2.62 -18.08
CA LEU A 26 3.78 1.36 -17.35
C LEU A 26 4.46 1.37 -15.98
N ILE A 27 5.71 1.88 -15.91
CA ILE A 27 6.46 2.02 -14.66
C ILE A 27 5.76 3.01 -13.72
N ALA A 28 5.29 4.14 -14.24
CA ALA A 28 4.59 5.14 -13.43
C ALA A 28 3.30 4.59 -12.79
N VAL A 29 2.48 3.86 -13.56
CA VAL A 29 1.24 3.25 -13.04
C VAL A 29 1.53 2.18 -11.99
N ALA A 30 2.58 1.37 -12.17
CA ALA A 30 2.97 0.36 -11.18
C ALA A 30 3.33 0.98 -9.81
N SER A 31 3.84 2.21 -9.79
CA SER A 31 4.23 2.90 -8.55
C SER A 31 3.06 3.46 -7.74
N MET A 32 1.84 3.53 -8.31
CA MET A 32 0.67 4.13 -7.64
C MET A 32 -0.03 3.18 -6.66
N VAL A 33 0.34 1.90 -6.60
CA VAL A 33 -0.23 0.93 -5.67
C VAL A 33 0.56 0.96 -4.36
N GLN A 34 0.26 1.91 -3.49
CA GLN A 34 0.70 1.85 -2.10
C GLN A 34 -0.42 1.22 -1.26
N ALA A 35 -0.22 -0.02 -0.84
CA ALA A 35 -1.10 -0.69 0.10
C ALA A 35 -0.90 -0.06 1.49
N GLN A 36 -1.88 0.70 1.96
CA GLN A 36 -1.87 1.25 3.31
C GLN A 36 -2.15 0.09 4.27
N VAL A 37 -1.12 -0.35 5.00
CA VAL A 37 -1.27 -1.37 6.04
C VAL A 37 -2.01 -0.69 7.20
N PRO A 38 -3.22 -1.16 7.59
CA PRO A 38 -3.87 -0.61 8.78
C PRO A 38 -2.94 -0.85 9.97
N THR A 39 -2.78 0.15 10.83
CA THR A 39 -2.09 0.00 12.11
C THR A 39 -3.12 -0.36 13.18
N PRO A 40 -2.81 -1.27 14.11
CA PRO A 40 -3.73 -1.57 15.20
C PRO A 40 -3.85 -0.33 16.10
N GLU A 41 -5.09 0.07 16.40
CA GLU A 41 -5.41 1.28 17.18
C GLU A 41 -5.79 0.94 18.62
N TYR A 42 -6.20 -0.30 18.88
CA TYR A 42 -6.77 -0.72 20.16
C TYR A 42 -5.82 -1.66 20.90
N THR A 43 -5.38 -1.29 22.12
CA THR A 43 -4.48 -2.12 22.92
C THR A 43 -5.15 -2.53 24.22
N CYS A 44 -5.12 -3.82 24.55
CA CYS A 44 -5.63 -4.32 25.82
C CYS A 44 -4.73 -3.85 26.98
N PRO A 45 -5.26 -3.13 27.99
CA PRO A 45 -4.46 -2.62 29.09
C PRO A 45 -3.99 -3.70 30.08
N ILE A 46 -4.62 -4.88 30.07
CA ILE A 46 -4.29 -5.97 30.99
C ILE A 46 -3.09 -6.78 30.48
N CYS A 47 -3.06 -7.09 29.19
CA CYS A 47 -2.05 -7.99 28.61
C CYS A 47 -1.21 -7.38 27.47
N GLY A 48 -1.57 -6.19 26.99
CA GLY A 48 -0.84 -5.48 25.92
C GLY A 48 -1.13 -5.98 24.50
N THR A 49 -2.10 -6.87 24.30
CA THR A 49 -2.48 -7.35 22.95
C THR A 49 -3.09 -6.23 22.12
N GLN A 50 -2.70 -6.12 20.85
CA GLN A 50 -3.13 -5.07 19.94
C GLN A 50 -4.16 -5.59 18.93
N PHE A 51 -5.17 -4.78 18.63
CA PHE A 51 -6.32 -5.09 17.77
C PHE A 51 -6.58 -3.96 16.79
N PHE A 52 -7.19 -4.29 15.65
CA PHE A 52 -7.53 -3.30 14.62
C PHE A 52 -8.90 -2.69 14.84
N THR A 53 -9.78 -3.37 15.57
CA THR A 53 -11.14 -2.92 15.84
C THR A 53 -11.47 -3.02 17.33
N TYR A 54 -12.43 -2.19 17.75
CA TYR A 54 -12.97 -2.24 19.11
C TYR A 54 -13.66 -3.57 19.42
N ASP A 55 -14.39 -4.16 18.46
CA ASP A 55 -15.10 -5.43 18.65
C ASP A 55 -14.14 -6.60 18.93
N GLU A 56 -12.98 -6.62 18.27
CA GLU A 56 -11.91 -7.58 18.55
C GLU A 56 -11.34 -7.40 19.96
N LEU A 57 -11.06 -6.16 20.36
CA LEU A 57 -10.59 -5.85 21.72
C LEU A 57 -11.63 -6.29 22.78
N TYR A 58 -12.90 -5.95 22.55
CA TYR A 58 -13.99 -6.29 23.46
C TYR A 58 -14.18 -7.81 23.59
N SER A 59 -14.18 -8.53 22.48
CA SER A 59 -14.30 -9.99 22.49
C SER A 59 -13.13 -10.64 23.23
N HIS A 60 -11.91 -10.19 22.95
CA HIS A 60 -10.72 -10.64 23.68
C HIS A 60 -10.85 -10.39 25.19
N PHE A 61 -11.35 -9.21 25.57
CA PHE A 61 -11.54 -8.85 26.96
C PHE A 61 -12.52 -9.80 27.66
N VAL A 62 -13.68 -10.05 27.05
CA VAL A 62 -14.73 -10.93 27.61
C VAL A 62 -14.24 -12.38 27.75
N GLU A 63 -13.46 -12.87 26.79
CA GLU A 63 -13.00 -14.27 26.76
C GLU A 63 -11.75 -14.50 27.61
N SER A 64 -10.79 -13.57 27.57
CA SER A 64 -9.47 -13.74 28.21
C SER A 64 -9.38 -13.12 29.60
N HIS A 65 -10.24 -12.15 29.92
CA HIS A 65 -10.26 -11.41 31.18
C HIS A 65 -11.65 -11.40 31.85
N PRO A 66 -12.29 -12.56 32.09
CA PRO A 66 -13.68 -12.64 32.57
C PRO A 66 -13.92 -12.17 34.02
N ALA A 67 -12.87 -11.87 34.78
CA ALA A 67 -12.93 -11.60 36.23
C ALA A 67 -12.54 -10.15 36.62
N GLU A 68 -12.25 -9.28 35.65
CA GLU A 68 -11.87 -7.90 35.92
C GLU A 68 -12.86 -6.93 35.26
N ASP A 69 -13.52 -6.11 36.09
CA ASP A 69 -14.42 -5.07 35.64
C ASP A 69 -13.60 -3.94 35.00
N ILE A 70 -13.88 -3.63 33.73
CA ILE A 70 -13.22 -2.51 33.06
C ILE A 70 -13.81 -1.21 33.61
N THR A 71 -13.13 -0.58 34.57
CA THR A 71 -13.20 0.88 34.68
C THR A 71 -12.38 1.44 33.53
N ILE A 72 -12.98 1.52 32.33
CA ILE A 72 -12.35 2.17 31.19
C ILE A 72 -12.27 3.67 31.50
N ILE A 73 -11.16 4.10 32.08
CA ILE A 73 -10.84 5.52 32.26
C ILE A 73 -10.25 5.97 30.92
N TRP A 74 -11.12 6.36 30.00
CA TRP A 74 -10.71 7.10 28.80
C TRP A 74 -10.40 8.53 29.26
N GLU A 75 -9.12 8.89 29.38
CA GLU A 75 -8.70 10.30 29.49
C GLU A 75 -8.86 11.01 28.13
#